data_AF-A0A6A6K850-F1
#
_entry.id   AF-A0A6A6K850-F1
#
_cell.length_a   1.000
_cell.length_b   1.000
_cell.length_c   1.000
_cell.angle_alpha   90.00
_cell.angle_beta   90.00
_cell.angle_gamma   90.00
#
_symmetry.space_group_name_H-M   'P 1'
#
loop_
_entity.id
_entity.type
_entity.pdbx_description
1 polymer ?
#
loop_
_entity_poly.entity_id
_entity_poly.type
_entity_poly.pdbx_seq_one_letter_code
_entity_poly.pdbx_strand_id
1 'polypeptide(L)'
;MSLRIGFVPILVVSSAKIAKEIMKTHDLLFCGRPSMLSQQKLSYNGLDLTFAPYGSYWKEMRKICVIHLFNSNRVRSFRPIRESEVSHMLGKISNSVVASKPVDLTEAVMSLTRTITCKVTFGQGYCDLGHDIPDEESDKMKKAQEEVRRIAGKKGFINEDEIQNYLI
;
A
#
# COMPACT_ATOMS: atom_id res chain seq x y z
N MET A 1 6.09 3.78 -26.76
CA MET A 1 4.82 4.52 -26.97
C MET A 1 4.85 5.74 -26.07
N SER A 2 4.52 6.94 -26.54
CA SER A 2 4.39 8.14 -25.71
C SER A 2 2.94 8.61 -25.66
N LEU A 3 2.51 9.06 -24.49
CA LEU A 3 1.18 9.57 -24.21
C LEU A 3 1.29 10.93 -23.52
N ARG A 4 0.22 11.72 -23.54
CA ARG A 4 0.06 12.89 -22.68
C ARG A 4 -1.14 12.67 -21.78
N ILE A 5 -0.92 12.70 -20.46
CA ILE A 5 -1.99 12.67 -19.47
C ILE A 5 -2.10 14.09 -18.91
N GLY A 6 -3.17 14.80 -19.29
CA GLY A 6 -3.27 16.25 -19.09
C GLY A 6 -2.07 16.96 -19.72
N PHE A 7 -1.34 17.72 -18.91
CA PHE A 7 -0.14 18.46 -19.33
C PHE A 7 1.17 17.67 -19.16
N VAL A 8 1.12 16.42 -18.68
CA VAL A 8 2.31 15.62 -18.38
C VAL A 8 2.58 14.61 -19.50
N PRO A 9 3.72 14.70 -20.21
CA PRO A 9 4.12 13.67 -21.16
C PRO A 9 4.62 12.42 -20.42
N ILE A 10 4.18 11.24 -20.88
CA ILE A 10 4.49 9.95 -20.27
C ILE A 10 5.00 9.00 -21.35
N LEU A 11 6.12 8.34 -21.05
CA LEU A 11 6.66 7.25 -21.87
C LEU A 11 6.18 5.91 -21.32
N VAL A 12 5.49 5.13 -22.15
CA VAL A 12 5.04 3.78 -21.80
C VAL A 12 6.04 2.74 -22.31
N VAL A 13 6.53 1.93 -21.37
CA VAL A 13 7.49 0.85 -21.60
C VAL A 13 6.74 -0.48 -21.58
N SER A 14 6.53 -1.07 -22.75
CA SER A 14 5.72 -2.31 -22.92
C SER A 14 6.54 -3.51 -23.38
N SER A 15 7.85 -3.52 -23.12
CA SER A 15 8.75 -4.62 -23.49
C SER A 15 9.68 -4.96 -22.34
N ALA A 16 9.82 -6.25 -22.02
CA ALA A 16 10.73 -6.73 -20.98
C ALA A 16 12.19 -6.33 -21.26
N LYS A 17 12.61 -6.31 -22.54
CA LYS A 17 13.96 -5.86 -22.93
C LYS A 17 14.20 -4.41 -22.51
N ILE A 18 13.26 -3.51 -22.82
CA ILE A 18 13.38 -2.09 -22.51
C ILE A 18 13.19 -1.84 -21.00
N ALA A 19 12.28 -2.56 -20.34
CA ALA A 19 12.13 -2.49 -18.90
C ALA A 19 13.42 -2.87 -18.16
N LYS A 20 14.15 -3.89 -18.63
CA LYS A 20 15.47 -4.25 -18.09
C LYS A 20 16.48 -3.11 -18.27
N GLU A 21 16.53 -2.49 -19.45
CA GLU A 21 17.45 -1.36 -19.68
C GLU A 21 17.17 -0.18 -18.74
N ILE A 22 15.90 0.12 -18.47
CA ILE A 22 15.48 1.24 -17.63
C ILE A 22 15.63 0.92 -16.14
N MET A 23 15.20 -0.26 -15.70
CA MET A 23 15.10 -0.60 -14.28
C MET A 23 16.37 -1.26 -13.71
N LYS A 24 17.33 -1.63 -14.57
CA LYS A 24 18.59 -2.29 -14.14
C LYS A 24 19.82 -1.64 -14.72
N THR A 25 19.88 -1.42 -16.03
CA THR A 25 21.09 -0.86 -16.66
C THR A 25 21.24 0.64 -16.36
N HIS A 26 20.14 1.39 -16.43
CA HIS A 26 20.09 2.84 -16.23
C HIS A 26 19.21 3.22 -15.03
N ASP A 27 19.12 2.35 -14.03
CA ASP A 27 18.19 2.48 -12.90
C ASP A 27 18.34 3.82 -12.16
N LEU A 28 19.57 4.29 -11.95
CA LEU A 28 19.86 5.57 -11.31
C LEU A 28 19.28 6.78 -12.07
N LEU A 29 19.21 6.73 -13.40
CA LEU A 29 18.63 7.82 -14.21
C LEU A 29 17.10 7.85 -14.11
N PHE A 30 16.48 6.68 -13.95
CA PHE A 30 15.02 6.52 -13.94
C PHE A 30 14.44 6.27 -12.53
N CYS A 31 15.26 6.34 -11.49
CA CYS A 31 14.82 6.12 -10.11
C CYS A 31 14.02 7.29 -9.51
N GLY A 32 13.93 8.41 -10.23
CA GLY A 32 13.10 9.55 -9.83
C GLY A 32 11.63 9.20 -9.62
N ARG A 33 10.93 10.00 -8.81
CA ARG A 33 9.49 9.89 -8.57
C ARG A 33 8.84 11.21 -9.02
N PRO A 34 7.89 11.18 -9.96
CA PRO A 34 7.16 12.38 -10.35
C PRO A 34 6.44 12.96 -9.12
N SER A 35 6.63 14.25 -8.87
CA SER A 35 6.03 14.91 -7.71
C SER A 35 4.57 15.26 -8.00
N MET A 36 3.64 14.61 -7.31
CA MET A 36 2.20 14.95 -7.35
C MET A 36 1.77 15.55 -6.02
N LEU A 37 0.85 16.51 -6.03
CA LEU A 37 0.39 17.19 -4.80
C LEU A 37 -0.27 16.24 -3.80
N SER A 38 -1.06 15.28 -4.27
CA SER A 38 -1.64 14.23 -3.43
C SER A 38 -0.55 13.38 -2.77
N GLN A 39 0.51 13.02 -3.51
CA GLN A 39 1.64 12.30 -2.97
C GLN A 39 2.36 13.12 -1.91
N GLN A 40 2.64 14.40 -2.15
CA GLN A 40 3.29 15.27 -1.17
C GLN A 40 2.47 15.37 0.13
N LYS A 41 1.15 15.55 0.04
CA LYS A 41 0.27 15.57 1.22
C LYS A 41 0.31 14.25 1.99
N LEU A 42 0.32 13.11 1.30
CA LEU A 42 0.34 11.78 1.94
C LEU A 42 1.71 11.39 2.51
N SER A 43 2.78 11.86 1.90
CA SER A 43 4.17 11.45 2.21
C SER A 43 4.93 12.43 3.09
N TYR A 44 4.24 13.40 3.70
CA TYR A 44 4.89 14.50 4.41
C TYR A 44 5.97 15.18 3.55
N ASN A 45 5.58 15.55 2.33
CA ASN A 45 6.44 16.15 1.30
C ASN A 45 7.62 15.26 0.86
N GLY A 46 7.38 13.96 0.65
CA GLY A 46 8.40 13.02 0.19
C GLY A 46 9.40 12.61 1.26
N LEU A 47 8.96 12.54 2.52
CA LEU A 47 9.73 11.99 3.63
C LEU A 47 9.37 10.52 3.93
N ASP A 48 8.60 9.86 3.08
CA ASP A 48 8.30 8.43 3.20
C ASP A 48 9.27 7.56 2.37
N LEU A 49 9.15 6.23 2.45
CA LEU A 49 10.01 5.31 1.68
C LEU A 49 9.61 5.20 0.18
N THR A 50 8.36 5.48 -0.15
CA THR A 50 7.73 5.22 -1.45
C THR A 50 7.88 6.39 -2.41
N PHE A 51 7.64 7.62 -1.94
CA PHE A 51 7.65 8.83 -2.76
C PHE A 51 8.86 9.74 -2.53
N ALA A 52 9.72 9.44 -1.55
CA ALA A 52 10.95 10.21 -1.38
C ALA A 52 11.83 10.16 -2.65
N PRO A 53 12.41 11.31 -3.05
CA PRO A 53 13.37 11.34 -4.14
C PRO A 53 14.60 10.50 -3.77
N TYR A 54 15.24 9.91 -4.78
CA TYR A 54 16.44 9.14 -4.57
C TYR A 54 17.57 10.04 -4.04
N GLY A 55 18.12 9.68 -2.87
CA GLY A 55 19.13 10.46 -2.17
C GLY A 55 19.64 9.72 -0.94
N SER A 56 20.47 10.39 -0.13
CA SER A 56 21.01 9.83 1.12
C SER A 56 19.90 9.39 2.08
N TYR A 57 18.87 10.22 2.25
CA TYR A 57 17.71 9.92 3.08
C TYR A 57 17.01 8.61 2.68
N TRP A 58 16.61 8.52 1.40
CA TRP A 58 15.91 7.34 0.89
C TRP A 58 16.77 6.07 1.00
N LYS A 59 18.08 6.17 0.74
CA LYS A 59 19.02 5.05 0.88
C LYS A 59 19.07 4.54 2.32
N GLU A 60 19.16 5.44 3.30
CA GLU A 60 19.23 5.07 4.70
C GLU A 60 17.91 4.47 5.19
N MET A 61 16.77 5.09 4.85
CA MET A 61 15.44 4.55 5.19
C MET A 61 15.22 3.17 4.57
N ARG A 62 15.58 2.99 3.29
CA ARG A 62 15.50 1.69 2.62
C ARG A 62 16.37 0.66 3.31
N LYS A 63 17.59 1.01 3.70
CA LYS A 63 18.52 0.13 4.40
C LYS A 63 17.93 -0.32 5.75
N ILE A 64 17.40 0.61 6.55
CA ILE A 64 16.74 0.30 7.83
C ILE A 64 15.58 -0.68 7.61
N CYS A 65 14.69 -0.41 6.65
CA CYS A 65 13.55 -1.29 6.36
C CYS A 65 14.00 -2.68 5.91
N VAL A 66 15.00 -2.79 5.02
CA VAL A 66 15.50 -4.09 4.56
C VAL A 66 16.14 -4.86 5.71
N ILE A 67 16.94 -4.21 6.55
CA ILE A 67 17.67 -4.88 7.64
C ILE A 67 16.73 -5.27 8.78
N HIS A 68 15.72 -4.47 9.13
CA HIS A 68 14.94 -4.71 10.35
C HIS A 68 13.53 -5.26 10.10
N LEU A 69 12.95 -5.02 8.93
CA LEU A 69 11.58 -5.41 8.62
C LEU A 69 11.51 -6.51 7.56
N PHE A 70 12.26 -6.35 6.46
CA PHE A 70 12.15 -7.23 5.29
C PHE A 70 13.25 -8.28 5.18
N ASN A 71 14.08 -8.46 6.22
CA ASN A 71 15.07 -9.52 6.21
C ASN A 71 14.41 -10.92 6.33
N SER A 72 15.09 -11.95 5.83
CA SER A 72 14.56 -13.32 5.78
C SER A 72 14.21 -13.90 7.16
N ASN A 73 14.98 -13.58 8.19
CA ASN A 73 14.73 -14.03 9.56
C ASN A 73 13.45 -13.41 10.13
N ARG A 74 13.22 -12.11 9.90
CA ARG A 74 12.01 -11.39 10.32
C ARG A 74 10.78 -11.85 9.54
N VAL A 75 10.90 -12.02 8.24
CA VAL A 75 9.83 -12.58 7.40
C VAL A 75 9.44 -13.98 7.87
N ARG A 76 10.41 -14.80 8.29
CA ARG A 76 10.18 -16.13 8.87
C ARG A 76 9.53 -16.04 10.25
N SER A 77 9.93 -15.11 11.13
CA SER A 77 9.30 -14.94 12.43
C SER A 77 7.82 -14.53 12.34
N PHE A 78 7.41 -13.86 11.26
CA PHE A 78 6.00 -13.52 11.02
C PHE A 78 5.16 -14.67 10.43
N ARG A 79 5.76 -15.85 10.20
CA ARG A 79 5.06 -17.01 9.65
C ARG A 79 3.84 -17.45 10.49
N PRO A 80 3.92 -17.58 11.83
CA PRO A 80 2.78 -18.03 12.62
C PRO A 80 1.59 -17.08 12.52
N ILE A 81 1.84 -15.76 12.44
CA ILE A 81 0.81 -14.74 12.23
C ILE A 81 0.07 -15.01 10.91
N ARG A 82 0.81 -15.21 9.80
CA ARG A 82 0.19 -15.47 8.49
C ARG A 82 -0.60 -16.77 8.48
N GLU A 83 -0.06 -17.84 9.05
CA GLU A 83 -0.75 -19.14 9.10
C GLU A 83 -2.03 -19.08 9.93
N SER A 84 -1.99 -18.39 11.08
CA SER A 84 -3.16 -18.18 11.94
C SER A 84 -4.25 -17.37 11.23
N GLU A 85 -3.90 -16.23 10.62
CA GLU A 85 -4.88 -15.36 9.96
C GLU A 85 -5.47 -15.99 8.69
N VAL A 86 -4.66 -16.73 7.92
CA VAL A 86 -5.16 -17.48 6.76
C VAL A 86 -6.11 -18.58 7.20
N SER A 87 -5.78 -19.33 8.25
CA SER A 87 -6.67 -20.37 8.79
C SER A 87 -8.00 -19.79 9.28
N HIS A 88 -7.96 -18.62 9.92
CA HIS A 88 -9.16 -17.89 10.35
C HIS A 88 -10.03 -17.45 9.16
N MET A 89 -9.42 -16.87 8.13
CA MET A 89 -10.13 -16.50 6.90
C MET A 89 -10.78 -17.72 6.24
N LEU A 90 -10.06 -18.84 6.13
CA LEU A 90 -10.58 -20.09 5.56
C LEU A 90 -11.75 -20.64 6.38
N GLY A 91 -11.70 -20.53 7.72
CA GLY A 91 -12.82 -20.88 8.59
C GLY A 91 -14.08 -20.04 8.30
N LYS A 92 -13.93 -18.73 8.14
CA LYS A 92 -15.05 -17.83 7.77
C LYS A 92 -15.65 -18.17 6.40
N ILE A 93 -14.80 -18.51 5.44
CA ILE A 93 -15.22 -18.94 4.10
C ILE A 93 -15.98 -20.26 4.20
N SER A 94 -15.43 -21.25 4.91
CA SER A 94 -16.07 -22.56 5.10
C SER A 94 -17.45 -22.43 5.75
N ASN A 95 -17.59 -21.62 6.81
CA ASN A 95 -18.88 -21.37 7.45
C ASN A 95 -19.90 -20.70 6.51
N SER A 96 -19.44 -19.77 5.67
CA SER A 96 -20.30 -19.13 4.67
C SER A 96 -20.78 -20.12 3.60
N VAL A 97 -19.91 -21.04 3.19
CA VAL A 97 -20.24 -22.12 2.25
C VAL A 97 -21.29 -23.07 2.85
N VAL A 98 -21.12 -23.48 4.11
CA VAL A 98 -22.11 -24.32 4.83
C VAL A 98 -23.46 -23.62 4.93
N ALA A 99 -23.46 -22.30 5.12
CA ALA A 99 -24.67 -21.48 5.13
C ALA A 99 -25.23 -21.15 3.73
N SER A 100 -24.64 -21.68 2.65
CA SER A 100 -24.96 -21.36 1.25
C SER A 100 -24.99 -19.86 0.96
N LYS A 101 -24.12 -19.08 1.63
CA LYS A 101 -23.99 -17.63 1.46
C LYS A 101 -22.84 -17.29 0.51
N PRO A 102 -23.04 -16.35 -0.44
CA PRO A 102 -21.94 -15.87 -1.27
C PRO A 102 -20.90 -15.15 -0.41
N VAL A 103 -19.63 -15.31 -0.78
CA VAL A 103 -18.49 -14.67 -0.11
C VAL A 103 -17.88 -13.62 -1.02
N ASP A 104 -17.74 -12.39 -0.51
CA ASP A 104 -16.92 -11.37 -1.16
C ASP A 104 -15.43 -11.62 -0.86
N LEU A 105 -14.72 -12.14 -1.85
CA LEU A 105 -13.28 -12.40 -1.74
C LEU A 105 -12.45 -11.13 -1.69
N THR A 106 -12.94 -10.02 -2.26
CA THR A 106 -12.23 -8.73 -2.20
C THR A 106 -12.13 -8.29 -0.76
N GLU A 107 -13.26 -8.29 -0.04
CA GLU A 107 -13.27 -7.89 1.36
C GLU A 107 -12.57 -8.90 2.27
N ALA A 108 -12.69 -10.20 1.99
CA ALA A 108 -11.96 -11.23 2.73
C ALA A 108 -10.43 -11.05 2.65
N VAL A 109 -9.89 -10.86 1.44
CA VAL A 109 -8.45 -10.68 1.22
C VAL A 109 -7.99 -9.32 1.75
N MET A 110 -8.77 -8.26 1.57
CA MET A 110 -8.45 -6.95 2.16
C MET A 110 -8.42 -7.02 3.69
N SER A 111 -9.42 -7.65 4.33
CA SER A 111 -9.42 -7.86 5.78
C SER A 111 -8.22 -8.68 6.24
N LEU A 112 -7.88 -9.78 5.56
CA LEU A 112 -6.70 -10.58 5.86
C LEU A 112 -5.41 -9.75 5.81
N THR A 113 -5.24 -8.97 4.74
CA THR A 113 -4.07 -8.12 4.55
C THR A 113 -3.97 -7.06 5.64
N ARG A 114 -5.08 -6.38 5.96
CA ARG A 114 -5.14 -5.40 7.05
C ARG A 114 -4.72 -6.03 8.38
N THR A 115 -5.27 -7.19 8.72
CA THR A 115 -4.96 -7.88 9.99
C THR A 115 -3.50 -8.30 10.07
N ILE A 116 -2.96 -8.93 9.03
CA ILE A 116 -1.56 -9.37 9.01
C ILE A 116 -0.63 -8.15 9.12
N THR A 117 -0.89 -7.09 8.35
CA THR A 117 -0.09 -5.87 8.42
C THR A 117 -0.11 -5.30 9.84
N CYS A 118 -1.27 -5.15 10.47
CA CYS A 118 -1.37 -4.62 11.84
C CYS A 118 -0.67 -5.51 12.87
N LYS A 119 -0.82 -6.84 12.80
CA LYS A 119 -0.12 -7.78 13.69
C LYS A 119 1.39 -7.69 13.54
N VAL A 120 1.87 -7.53 12.30
CA VAL A 120 3.31 -7.46 12.01
C VAL A 120 3.90 -6.10 12.40
N THR A 121 3.19 -5.00 12.19
CA THR A 121 3.71 -3.64 12.43
C THR A 121 3.53 -3.17 13.87
N PHE A 122 2.39 -3.49 14.49
CA PHE A 122 2.01 -3.00 15.82
C PHE A 122 1.98 -4.10 16.89
N GLY A 123 2.16 -5.38 16.50
CA GLY A 123 2.10 -6.51 17.44
C GLY A 123 0.68 -6.92 17.83
N GLN A 124 -0.36 -6.32 17.25
CA GLN A 124 -1.75 -6.51 17.67
C GLN A 124 -2.69 -6.92 16.52
N GLY A 125 -3.64 -7.80 16.83
CA GLY A 125 -4.58 -8.38 15.89
C GLY A 125 -5.87 -7.63 15.65
N TYR A 126 -6.21 -7.37 14.39
CA TYR A 126 -7.47 -6.77 13.98
C TYR A 126 -8.74 -7.48 14.50
N CYS A 127 -8.71 -8.81 14.70
CA CYS A 127 -9.83 -9.56 15.29
C CYS A 127 -9.74 -9.75 16.82
N ASP A 128 -8.57 -9.51 17.43
CA ASP A 128 -8.38 -9.49 18.89
C ASP A 128 -8.73 -8.10 19.47
N LEU A 129 -8.99 -7.11 18.59
CA LEU A 129 -9.53 -5.79 18.90
C LEU A 129 -11.04 -5.79 19.22
N GLY A 130 -11.67 -6.97 19.29
CA GLY A 130 -13.11 -7.10 19.53
C GLY A 130 -13.51 -7.31 20.98
N HIS A 131 -12.59 -7.29 21.94
CA HIS A 131 -12.96 -7.51 23.34
C HIS A 131 -12.31 -6.61 24.39
N ASP A 132 -11.14 -5.99 24.17
CA ASP A 132 -10.50 -5.16 25.22
C ASP A 132 -9.68 -3.93 24.72
N ILE A 133 -9.88 -3.45 23.48
CA ILE A 133 -9.37 -2.12 23.05
C ILE A 133 -10.57 -1.24 22.68
N PRO A 134 -10.66 0.02 23.17
CA PRO A 134 -11.73 0.92 22.79
C PRO A 134 -11.85 1.03 21.27
N ASP A 135 -13.07 1.07 20.74
CA ASP A 135 -13.44 1.16 19.31
C ASP A 135 -12.71 2.23 18.46
N GLU A 136 -11.86 3.04 19.09
CA GLU A 136 -11.14 4.18 18.56
C GLU A 136 -9.97 3.83 17.61
N GLU A 137 -9.25 2.71 17.80
CA GLU A 137 -8.07 2.38 16.97
C GLU A 137 -8.40 1.64 15.66
N SER A 138 -9.42 0.78 15.69
CA SER A 138 -9.96 0.13 14.48
C SER A 138 -10.55 1.17 13.52
N ASP A 139 -11.15 2.21 14.07
CA ASP A 139 -11.69 3.34 13.31
C ASP A 139 -10.57 4.22 12.72
N LYS A 140 -9.43 4.39 13.42
CA LYS A 140 -8.27 5.17 12.93
C LYS A 140 -7.68 4.64 11.63
N MET A 141 -7.48 3.32 11.49
CA MET A 141 -6.92 2.74 10.25
C MET A 141 -7.92 2.83 9.09
N LYS A 142 -9.22 2.59 9.34
CA LYS A 142 -10.26 2.76 8.32
C LYS A 142 -10.36 4.21 7.87
N LYS A 143 -10.39 5.14 8.83
CA LYS A 143 -10.37 6.59 8.59
C LYS A 143 -9.12 7.02 7.82
N ALA A 144 -7.95 6.48 8.16
CA ALA A 144 -6.72 6.72 7.41
C ALA A 144 -6.81 6.20 5.96
N GLN A 145 -7.38 5.01 5.75
CA GLN A 145 -7.61 4.46 4.40
C GLN A 145 -8.60 5.31 3.59
N GLU A 146 -9.66 5.80 4.22
CA GLU A 146 -10.64 6.70 3.60
C GLU A 146 -10.03 8.07 3.27
N GLU A 147 -9.19 8.60 4.16
CA GLU A 147 -8.47 9.85 3.94
C GLU A 147 -7.45 9.72 2.80
N VAL A 148 -6.71 8.62 2.74
CA VAL A 148 -5.85 8.29 1.59
C VAL A 148 -6.68 8.23 0.30
N ARG A 149 -7.85 7.60 0.33
CA ARG A 149 -8.75 7.51 -0.83
C ARG A 149 -9.30 8.88 -1.24
N ARG A 150 -9.58 9.76 -0.28
CA ARG A 150 -10.03 11.14 -0.52
C ARG A 150 -8.92 11.97 -1.17
N ILE A 151 -7.68 11.85 -0.70
CA ILE A 151 -6.53 12.63 -1.22
C ILE A 151 -6.06 12.09 -2.57
N ALA A 152 -6.06 10.77 -2.76
CA ALA A 152 -5.63 10.13 -4.01
C ALA A 152 -6.71 10.15 -5.11
N GLY A 153 -7.96 10.49 -4.77
CA GLY A 153 -9.11 10.42 -5.66
C GLY A 153 -9.73 9.02 -5.74
N LYS A 154 -11.02 8.93 -6.11
CA LYS A 154 -11.66 7.64 -6.36
C LYS A 154 -11.08 7.03 -7.63
N LYS A 155 -10.55 5.82 -7.53
CA LYS A 155 -10.10 5.02 -8.67
C LYS A 155 -11.29 4.80 -9.62
N GLY A 156 -11.35 5.56 -10.71
CA GLY A 156 -12.43 5.46 -11.70
C GLY A 156 -12.71 6.74 -12.48
N PHE A 157 -12.63 7.93 -11.86
CA PHE A 157 -12.86 9.20 -12.55
C PHE A 157 -12.06 10.30 -11.87
N ILE A 158 -11.18 10.97 -12.61
CA ILE A 158 -10.64 12.27 -12.24
C ILE A 158 -11.54 13.27 -12.94
N ASN A 159 -12.36 13.99 -12.19
CA ASN A 159 -13.13 15.09 -12.76
C ASN A 159 -12.16 16.27 -13.00
N GLU A 160 -12.23 16.93 -14.15
CA GLU A 160 -11.35 18.08 -14.45
C GLU A 160 -11.50 19.19 -13.39
N ASP A 161 -12.68 19.32 -12.80
CA ASP A 161 -12.98 20.27 -11.72
C ASP A 161 -12.23 19.96 -10.40
N GLU A 162 -11.83 18.70 -10.17
CA GLU A 162 -11.03 18.37 -8.98
C GLU A 162 -9.58 18.86 -9.11
N ILE A 163 -9.07 19.05 -10.33
CA ILE A 163 -7.70 19.52 -10.59
C ILE A 163 -7.54 20.98 -10.17
N GLN A 164 -8.59 21.80 -10.29
CA GLN A 164 -8.54 23.21 -9.89
C GLN A 164 -8.40 23.39 -8.37
N ASN A 165 -8.96 22.48 -7.56
CA ASN A 165 -8.84 22.52 -6.10
C ASN A 165 -7.46 22.11 -5.57
N TYR A 166 -6.57 21.59 -6.43
CA TYR A 166 -5.19 21.29 -6.08
C TYR A 166 -4.22 22.39 -6.53
N LEU A 167 -4.63 23.35 -7.36
CA LEU A 167 -3.81 24.50 -7.75
C LEU A 167 -4.03 25.66 -6.77
N ILE A 168 -3.39 25.59 -5.61
CA ILE A 168 -3.02 26.76 -4.79
C ILE A 168 -1.50 26.77 -4.68
#